data_AF-A0A3R9HY57-F1
#
_entry.id   AF-A0A3R9HY57-F1
#
_cell.length_a   1.000
_cell.length_b   1.000
_cell.length_c   1.000
_cell.angle_alpha   90.00
_cell.angle_beta   90.00
_cell.angle_gamma   90.00
#
_symmetry.space_group_name_H-M   'P 1'
#
loop_
_entity.id
_entity.type
_entity.pdbx_description
1 polymer ?
#
loop_
_entity_poly.entity_id
_entity_poly.type
_entity_poly.pdbx_seq_one_letter_code
_entity_poly.pdbx_strand_id
1 'polypeptide(L)'
;MFWIIRLLFRFLLGIWRFFWRLVWTVVILLLIAFGVVWYLTGDFHSAVNQVEKMSKIGQGGWNQWQETGTLEVLSQTDSHQHAEGKWVQASARIYIEPQMDETFQGAYAEAIKNWNQTGAFTFEVVADPSQADIVASEMNDGSTAVAGQAESQTNLLTNQFISVTVRLNHYYLSNPNYGYSYERIVHTAEHELGHAIGLDHTNEISVMQPAGSYYGIQPQDVKAVQELYTSSD
;
A
#
# COMPACT_ATOMS: atom_id res chain seq x y z
N MET A 1 -54.50 43.96 -22.67
CA MET A 1 -53.29 44.09 -21.81
C MET A 1 -53.16 42.96 -20.78
N PHE A 2 -54.19 42.63 -19.99
CA PHE A 2 -54.15 41.55 -18.98
C PHE A 2 -53.85 40.12 -19.50
N TRP A 3 -54.18 39.81 -20.76
CA TRP A 3 -53.96 38.48 -21.34
C TRP A 3 -52.47 38.19 -21.60
N ILE A 4 -51.71 39.19 -22.04
CA ILE A 4 -50.25 39.09 -22.30
C ILE A 4 -49.49 38.90 -20.99
N ILE A 5 -49.90 39.60 -19.92
CA ILE A 5 -49.32 39.48 -18.58
C ILE A 5 -49.55 38.07 -18.02
N ARG A 6 -50.75 37.50 -18.20
CA ARG A 6 -51.06 36.11 -17.81
C ARG A 6 -50.26 35.09 -18.61
N LEU A 7 -50.00 35.34 -19.89
CA LEU A 7 -49.21 34.46 -20.74
C LEU A 7 -47.73 34.44 -20.30
N LEU A 8 -47.16 35.62 -20.01
CA LEU A 8 -45.78 35.77 -19.51
C LEU A 8 -45.60 35.11 -18.14
N PHE A 9 -46.55 35.29 -17.21
CA PHE A 9 -46.49 34.62 -15.91
C PHE A 9 -46.52 33.10 -16.03
N ARG A 10 -47.37 32.55 -16.91
CA ARG A 10 -47.44 31.10 -17.16
C ARG A 10 -46.15 30.55 -17.78
N PHE A 11 -45.51 31.32 -18.66
CA PHE A 11 -44.25 30.96 -19.27
C PHE A 11 -43.09 30.94 -18.26
N LEU A 12 -42.98 31.97 -17.41
CA LEU A 12 -41.98 32.04 -16.34
C LEU A 12 -42.15 30.94 -15.30
N LEU A 13 -43.40 30.64 -14.90
CA LEU A 13 -43.72 29.49 -14.04
C LEU A 13 -43.37 28.14 -14.70
N GLY A 14 -43.48 28.04 -16.02
CA GLY A 14 -43.06 26.88 -16.79
C GLY A 14 -41.55 26.65 -16.73
N ILE A 15 -40.76 27.71 -16.97
CA ILE A 15 -39.29 27.67 -16.86
C ILE A 15 -38.86 27.32 -15.43
N TRP A 16 -39.50 27.94 -14.42
CA TRP A 16 -39.23 27.65 -13.01
C TRP A 16 -39.49 26.18 -12.64
N ARG A 17 -40.60 25.61 -13.10
CA ARG A 17 -40.93 24.20 -12.89
C ARG A 17 -39.97 23.27 -13.64
N PHE A 18 -39.54 23.65 -14.84
CA PHE A 18 -38.57 22.88 -15.62
C PHE A 18 -37.19 22.87 -14.95
N PHE A 19 -36.74 24.01 -14.44
CA PHE A 19 -35.51 24.12 -13.66
C PHE A 19 -35.53 23.21 -12.43
N TRP A 20 -36.60 23.27 -11.62
CA TRP A 20 -36.73 22.39 -10.45
C TRP A 20 -36.80 20.91 -10.82
N ARG A 21 -37.42 20.55 -11.95
CA ARG A 21 -37.39 19.16 -12.46
C ARG A 21 -35.97 18.72 -12.80
N LEU A 22 -35.17 19.59 -13.44
CA LEU A 22 -33.78 19.29 -13.77
C LEU A 22 -32.93 19.08 -12.50
N VAL A 23 -33.09 19.96 -11.50
CA VAL A 23 -32.42 19.82 -10.20
C VAL A 23 -32.79 18.49 -9.54
N TRP A 24 -34.08 18.14 -9.49
CA TRP A 24 -34.52 16.87 -8.92
C TRP A 24 -34.02 15.65 -9.69
N THR A 25 -33.93 15.71 -11.02
CA THR A 25 -33.33 14.62 -11.80
C THR A 25 -31.85 14.43 -11.47
N VAL A 26 -31.08 15.49 -11.27
CA VAL A 26 -29.66 15.39 -10.86
C VAL A 26 -29.55 14.80 -9.46
N VAL A 27 -30.39 15.24 -8.51
CA VAL A 27 -30.41 14.68 -7.15
C VAL A 27 -30.74 13.19 -7.16
N ILE A 28 -31.72 12.76 -7.96
CA ILE A 28 -32.07 11.35 -8.09
C ILE A 28 -30.92 10.55 -8.70
N LEU A 29 -30.24 11.07 -9.72
CA LEU A 29 -29.07 10.42 -10.31
C LEU A 29 -27.92 10.28 -9.29
N LEU A 30 -27.68 11.30 -8.47
CA LEU A 30 -26.69 11.24 -7.39
C LEU A 30 -27.07 10.20 -6.32
N LEU A 31 -28.34 10.11 -5.95
CA LEU A 31 -28.83 9.10 -5.00
C LEU A 31 -28.75 7.68 -5.56
N ILE A 32 -29.03 7.48 -6.85
CA ILE A 32 -28.88 6.18 -7.52
C ILE A 32 -27.40 5.81 -7.59
N ALA A 33 -26.53 6.73 -8.01
CA ALA A 33 -25.09 6.50 -8.04
C ALA A 33 -24.56 6.15 -6.64
N PHE A 34 -24.99 6.88 -5.61
CA PHE A 34 -24.67 6.57 -4.22
C PHE A 34 -25.16 5.18 -3.80
N GLY A 35 -26.40 4.83 -4.13
CA GLY A 35 -26.96 3.50 -3.84
C GLY A 35 -26.23 2.37 -4.56
N VAL A 36 -25.80 2.59 -5.81
CA VAL A 36 -24.99 1.63 -6.59
C VAL A 36 -23.61 1.46 -5.97
N VAL A 37 -22.93 2.55 -5.61
CA VAL A 37 -21.63 2.48 -4.91
C VAL A 37 -21.78 1.72 -3.60
N TRP A 38 -22.77 2.09 -2.78
CA TRP A 38 -23.04 1.42 -1.50
C TRP A 38 -23.31 -0.09 -1.68
N TYR A 39 -24.11 -0.46 -2.68
CA TYR A 39 -24.45 -1.85 -2.96
C TYR A 39 -23.27 -2.68 -3.49
N LEU A 40 -22.41 -2.08 -4.33
CA LEU A 40 -21.30 -2.79 -4.95
C LEU A 40 -20.06 -2.92 -4.07
N THR A 41 -19.79 -1.93 -3.22
CA THR A 41 -18.53 -1.90 -2.44
C THR A 41 -18.70 -2.24 -0.96
N GLY A 42 -19.88 -2.01 -0.36
CA GLY A 42 -20.08 -2.22 1.08
C GLY A 42 -19.23 -1.35 2.03
N ASP A 43 -18.22 -0.64 1.49
CA ASP A 43 -17.29 0.21 2.21
C ASP A 43 -17.12 1.57 1.50
N PHE A 44 -17.82 2.57 2.03
CA PHE A 44 -17.79 3.95 1.55
C PHE A 44 -16.38 4.58 1.68
N HIS A 45 -15.57 4.12 2.64
CA HIS A 45 -14.26 4.69 2.90
C HIS A 45 -13.27 4.35 1.78
N SER A 46 -13.28 3.11 1.30
CA SER A 46 -12.51 2.68 0.14
C SER A 46 -12.86 3.48 -1.13
N ALA A 47 -14.15 3.71 -1.38
CA ALA A 47 -14.60 4.48 -2.55
C ALA A 47 -14.16 5.95 -2.50
N VAL A 48 -14.25 6.59 -1.33
CA VAL A 48 -13.81 7.98 -1.14
C VAL A 48 -12.28 8.09 -1.27
N ASN A 49 -11.53 7.15 -0.70
CA ASN A 49 -10.08 7.11 -0.83
C ASN A 49 -9.63 6.93 -2.28
N GLN A 50 -10.33 6.11 -3.07
CA GLN A 50 -10.05 5.98 -4.50
C GLN A 50 -10.29 7.30 -5.27
N VAL A 51 -11.40 8.00 -4.98
CA VAL A 51 -11.69 9.29 -5.62
C VAL A 51 -10.67 10.37 -5.22
N GLU A 52 -10.26 10.39 -3.95
CA GLU A 52 -9.21 11.31 -3.47
C GLU A 52 -7.87 11.02 -4.17
N LYS A 53 -7.46 9.74 -4.24
CA LYS A 53 -6.26 9.31 -4.97
C LYS A 53 -6.32 9.73 -6.45
N MET A 54 -7.44 9.50 -7.15
CA MET A 54 -7.64 9.93 -8.54
C MET A 54 -7.57 11.46 -8.71
N SER A 55 -8.07 12.23 -7.75
CA SER A 55 -8.03 13.69 -7.80
C SER A 55 -6.60 14.24 -7.69
N LYS A 56 -5.78 13.63 -6.81
CA LYS A 56 -4.36 13.96 -6.63
C LYS A 56 -3.54 13.60 -7.86
N ILE A 57 -3.78 12.42 -8.45
CA ILE A 57 -3.17 11.98 -9.72
C ILE A 57 -3.48 12.98 -10.84
N GLY A 58 -4.74 13.41 -10.95
CA GLY A 58 -5.16 14.39 -11.93
C GLY A 58 -4.37 15.69 -11.81
N GLN A 59 -4.38 16.34 -10.65
CA GLN A 59 -3.75 17.66 -10.53
C GLN A 59 -2.21 17.64 -10.57
N GLY A 60 -1.56 16.64 -9.96
CA GLY A 60 -0.10 16.54 -9.95
C GLY A 60 0.49 16.04 -11.27
N GLY A 61 -0.19 15.10 -11.93
CA GLY A 61 0.32 14.43 -13.13
C GLY A 61 0.37 15.31 -14.36
N TRP A 62 -0.62 16.19 -14.53
CA TRP A 62 -0.65 17.12 -15.66
C TRP A 62 0.52 18.11 -15.63
N ASN A 63 0.87 18.63 -14.45
CA ASN A 63 1.98 19.59 -14.31
C ASN A 63 3.34 18.91 -14.50
N GLN A 64 3.54 17.73 -13.91
CA GLN A 64 4.80 16.99 -14.03
C GLN A 64 5.06 16.50 -15.46
N TRP A 65 4.04 15.96 -16.13
CA TRP A 65 4.15 15.53 -17.53
C TRP A 65 4.53 16.70 -18.45
N GLN A 66 3.98 17.89 -18.19
CA GLN A 66 4.29 19.08 -18.96
C GLN A 66 5.76 19.53 -18.81
N GLU A 67 6.40 19.24 -17.67
CA GLU A 67 7.79 19.63 -17.40
C GLU A 67 8.82 18.56 -17.77
N THR A 68 8.48 17.28 -17.61
CA THR A 68 9.45 16.16 -17.68
C THR A 68 9.17 15.18 -18.80
N GLY A 69 7.95 15.15 -19.36
CA GLY A 69 7.51 14.16 -20.33
C GLY A 69 7.26 12.76 -19.74
N THR A 70 7.38 12.60 -18.42
CA THR A 70 7.13 11.34 -17.68
C THR A 70 6.05 11.54 -16.62
N LEU A 71 5.36 10.46 -16.25
CA LEU A 71 4.26 10.46 -15.28
C LEU A 71 4.64 9.60 -14.06
N GLU A 72 5.55 10.09 -13.21
CA GLU A 72 5.87 9.43 -11.92
C GLU A 72 4.77 9.63 -10.87
N VAL A 73 3.82 10.55 -11.09
CA VAL A 73 2.70 10.81 -10.15
C VAL A 73 1.82 9.57 -9.87
N LEU A 74 1.95 8.51 -10.67
CA LEU A 74 1.21 7.25 -10.50
C LEU A 74 1.86 6.31 -9.47
N SER A 75 3.04 6.64 -8.94
CA SER A 75 3.66 5.93 -7.82
C SER A 75 3.55 6.75 -6.54
N GLN A 76 3.13 6.11 -5.44
CA GLN A 76 3.23 6.66 -4.10
C GLN A 76 4.32 5.89 -3.34
N THR A 77 5.22 6.63 -2.69
CA THR A 77 6.15 6.06 -1.72
C THR A 77 5.48 6.08 -0.35
N ASP A 78 5.33 4.92 0.26
CA ASP A 78 4.92 4.79 1.65
C ASP A 78 6.04 4.17 2.48
N SER A 79 6.37 4.85 3.57
CA SER A 79 7.39 4.49 4.55
C SER A 79 6.79 4.05 5.88
N HIS A 80 5.46 4.08 5.99
CA HIS A 80 4.68 3.63 7.13
C HIS A 80 4.68 2.10 7.19
N GLN A 81 4.61 1.55 8.41
CA GLN A 81 4.72 0.11 8.69
C GLN A 81 3.46 -0.69 8.27
N HIS A 82 2.86 -0.33 7.13
CA HIS A 82 1.67 -0.95 6.56
C HIS A 82 1.94 -1.30 5.10
N ALA A 83 1.39 -2.42 4.65
CA ALA A 83 1.54 -2.86 3.28
C ALA A 83 0.43 -2.25 2.41
N GLU A 84 0.74 -1.17 1.70
CA GLU A 84 -0.21 -0.57 0.75
C GLU A 84 -0.13 -1.22 -0.65
N GLY A 85 0.04 -2.54 -0.76
CA GLY A 85 0.12 -3.20 -2.06
C GLY A 85 0.43 -4.68 -2.03
N LYS A 86 0.50 -5.30 -3.21
CA LYS A 86 0.99 -6.67 -3.40
C LYS A 86 1.72 -6.83 -4.73
N TRP A 87 2.49 -7.89 -4.89
CA TRP A 87 3.08 -8.25 -6.19
C TRP A 87 2.02 -8.87 -7.11
N VAL A 88 2.32 -8.94 -8.42
CA VAL A 88 1.43 -9.58 -9.40
C VAL A 88 1.28 -11.08 -9.13
N GLN A 89 2.32 -11.71 -8.57
CA GLN A 89 2.36 -13.13 -8.25
C GLN A 89 3.09 -13.34 -6.92
N ALA A 90 2.98 -14.54 -6.33
CA ALA A 90 3.60 -14.90 -5.06
C ALA A 90 5.13 -15.08 -5.14
N SER A 91 5.82 -14.17 -5.82
CA SER A 91 7.28 -14.15 -5.89
C SER A 91 7.80 -12.75 -6.19
N ALA A 92 9.01 -12.46 -5.69
CA ALA A 92 9.74 -11.24 -6.01
C ALA A 92 11.26 -11.52 -6.02
N ARG A 93 12.00 -10.79 -6.83
CA ARG A 93 13.47 -10.82 -6.84
C ARG A 93 14.00 -9.88 -5.76
N ILE A 94 14.93 -10.37 -4.95
CA ILE A 94 15.50 -9.62 -3.84
C ILE A 94 17.02 -9.50 -3.97
N TYR A 95 17.55 -8.30 -3.77
CA TYR A 95 18.97 -8.03 -3.68
C TYR A 95 19.33 -7.68 -2.23
N ILE A 96 20.37 -8.33 -1.70
CA ILE A 96 20.93 -8.03 -0.38
C ILE A 96 22.18 -7.18 -0.60
N GLU A 97 22.21 -5.97 -0.05
CA GLU A 97 23.39 -5.10 -0.15
C GLU A 97 24.64 -5.77 0.48
N PRO A 98 25.72 -5.99 -0.30
CA PRO A 98 26.86 -6.78 0.14
C PRO A 98 27.79 -6.02 1.10
N GLN A 99 27.60 -4.70 1.26
CA GLN A 99 28.41 -3.86 2.13
C GLN A 99 27.79 -3.66 3.53
N MET A 100 26.63 -4.28 3.80
CA MET A 100 25.96 -4.24 5.10
C MET A 100 26.73 -4.99 6.19
N ASP A 101 26.34 -4.80 7.45
CA ASP A 101 26.79 -5.62 8.57
C ASP A 101 26.49 -7.11 8.33
N GLU A 102 27.48 -7.98 8.62
CA GLU A 102 27.37 -9.42 8.39
C GLU A 102 26.21 -10.07 9.17
N THR A 103 25.86 -9.53 10.34
CA THR A 103 24.73 -10.00 11.16
C THR A 103 23.41 -9.73 10.43
N PHE A 104 23.26 -8.55 9.83
CA PHE A 104 22.06 -8.19 9.08
C PHE A 104 21.98 -8.93 7.75
N GLN A 105 23.11 -9.11 7.04
CA GLN A 105 23.16 -9.97 5.86
C GLN A 105 22.71 -11.40 6.19
N GLY A 106 23.22 -11.95 7.30
CA GLY A 106 22.80 -13.27 7.81
C GLY A 106 21.32 -13.33 8.14
N ALA A 107 20.80 -12.33 8.85
CA ALA A 107 19.39 -12.26 9.23
C ALA A 107 18.46 -12.19 8.02
N TYR A 108 18.80 -11.39 6.99
CA TYR A 108 18.04 -11.35 5.74
C TYR A 108 18.08 -12.69 5.01
N ALA A 109 19.25 -13.30 4.87
CA ALA A 109 19.39 -14.59 4.20
C ALA A 109 18.56 -15.69 4.89
N GLU A 110 18.52 -15.68 6.23
CA GLU A 110 17.72 -16.61 7.03
C GLU A 110 16.23 -16.33 6.91
N ALA A 111 15.80 -15.06 7.02
CA ALA A 111 14.40 -14.68 6.87
C ALA A 111 13.85 -15.01 5.47
N ILE A 112 14.64 -14.76 4.41
CA ILE A 112 14.32 -15.16 3.02
C ILE A 112 14.12 -16.67 2.93
N LYS A 113 15.06 -17.44 3.50
CA LYS A 113 14.97 -18.89 3.52
C LYS A 113 13.73 -19.36 4.27
N ASN A 114 13.43 -18.78 5.43
CA ASN A 114 12.28 -19.16 6.25
C ASN A 114 10.97 -18.89 5.51
N TRP A 115 10.80 -17.71 4.90
CA TRP A 115 9.64 -17.41 4.04
C TRP A 115 9.53 -18.38 2.85
N ASN A 116 10.63 -18.63 2.13
CA ASN A 116 10.63 -19.57 1.01
C ASN A 116 10.26 -20.99 1.42
N GLN A 117 10.67 -21.43 2.61
CA GLN A 117 10.35 -22.76 3.15
C GLN A 117 8.86 -22.94 3.45
N THR A 118 8.11 -21.86 3.68
CA THR A 118 6.66 -21.93 3.87
C THR A 118 5.93 -22.37 2.59
N GLY A 119 6.53 -22.12 1.41
CA GLY A 119 5.90 -22.32 0.11
C GLY A 119 4.79 -21.33 -0.24
N ALA A 120 4.51 -20.33 0.61
CA ALA A 120 3.47 -19.33 0.36
C ALA A 120 3.94 -18.17 -0.53
N PHE A 121 5.23 -17.84 -0.47
CA PHE A 121 5.88 -16.82 -1.29
C PHE A 121 7.30 -17.24 -1.64
N THR A 122 7.81 -16.82 -2.80
CA THR A 122 9.18 -17.12 -3.24
C THR A 122 9.99 -15.85 -3.47
N PHE A 123 11.00 -15.62 -2.64
CA PHE A 123 12.06 -14.68 -2.89
C PHE A 123 13.17 -15.33 -3.73
N GLU A 124 13.48 -14.72 -4.88
CA GLU A 124 14.61 -15.10 -5.72
C GLU A 124 15.78 -14.13 -5.46
N VAL A 125 16.88 -14.61 -4.87
CA VAL A 125 18.04 -13.75 -4.60
C VAL A 125 18.78 -13.45 -5.91
N VAL A 126 18.93 -12.16 -6.23
CA VAL A 126 19.67 -11.68 -7.38
C VAL A 126 20.95 -10.96 -6.96
N ALA A 127 21.97 -10.99 -7.81
CA ALA A 127 23.28 -10.38 -7.54
C ALA A 127 23.40 -8.93 -8.05
N ASP A 128 22.50 -8.50 -8.93
CA ASP A 128 22.48 -7.15 -9.51
C ASP A 128 21.26 -6.39 -8.99
N PRO A 129 21.44 -5.23 -8.31
CA PRO A 129 20.33 -4.45 -7.78
C PRO A 129 19.37 -3.95 -8.89
N SER A 130 19.83 -3.79 -10.13
CA SER A 130 18.96 -3.38 -11.25
C SER A 130 17.95 -4.46 -11.66
N GLN A 131 18.15 -5.69 -11.20
CA GLN A 131 17.24 -6.81 -11.39
C GLN A 131 16.35 -7.07 -10.17
N ALA A 132 16.48 -6.28 -9.11
CA ALA A 132 15.74 -6.51 -7.88
C ALA A 132 14.38 -5.81 -7.93
N ASP A 133 13.36 -6.51 -7.45
CA ASP A 133 12.07 -5.91 -7.11
C ASP A 133 12.10 -5.40 -5.66
N ILE A 134 12.90 -6.06 -4.81
CA ILE A 134 13.12 -5.73 -3.40
C ILE A 134 14.60 -5.50 -3.12
N VAL A 135 14.94 -4.43 -2.43
CA VAL A 135 16.30 -4.17 -1.93
C VAL A 135 16.32 -4.32 -0.41
N ALA A 136 17.11 -5.26 0.09
CA ALA A 136 17.43 -5.40 1.50
C ALA A 136 18.71 -4.61 1.82
N SER A 137 18.58 -3.64 2.71
CA SER A 137 19.59 -2.64 3.07
C SER A 137 19.57 -2.40 4.59
N GLU A 138 20.41 -1.48 5.07
CA GLU A 138 20.45 -1.12 6.49
C GLU A 138 20.29 0.38 6.69
N MET A 139 20.08 0.75 7.96
CA MET A 139 20.06 2.14 8.40
C MET A 139 20.59 2.25 9.83
N ASN A 140 20.86 3.48 10.26
CA ASN A 140 21.23 3.79 11.63
C ASN A 140 20.60 5.13 12.03
N ASP A 141 19.31 5.10 12.34
CA ASP A 141 18.53 6.30 12.61
C ASP A 141 17.67 6.15 13.88
N GLY A 142 18.09 6.82 14.95
CA GLY A 142 17.37 6.87 16.22
C GLY A 142 16.29 7.95 16.30
N SER A 143 16.06 8.72 15.23
CA SER A 143 14.94 9.67 15.14
C SER A 143 13.61 8.97 14.81
N THR A 144 13.71 7.78 14.19
CA THR A 144 12.58 6.87 13.97
C THR A 144 12.42 5.94 15.17
N ALA A 145 11.19 5.54 15.50
CA ALA A 145 10.92 4.61 16.60
C ALA A 145 10.82 3.15 16.13
N VAL A 146 11.54 2.77 15.06
CA VAL A 146 11.38 1.48 14.38
C VAL A 146 12.69 0.70 14.29
N ALA A 147 12.63 -0.59 14.62
CA ALA A 147 13.78 -1.49 14.55
C ALA A 147 14.06 -1.98 13.11
N GLY A 148 13.03 -1.96 12.27
CA GLY A 148 13.10 -2.19 10.83
C GLY A 148 12.07 -1.33 10.11
N GLN A 149 12.20 -1.26 8.79
CA GLN A 149 11.27 -0.54 7.93
C GLN A 149 11.19 -1.18 6.55
N ALA A 150 9.98 -1.36 6.04
CA ALA A 150 9.71 -1.61 4.63
C ALA A 150 9.10 -0.35 3.99
N GLU A 151 9.83 0.25 3.06
CA GLU A 151 9.36 1.37 2.24
C GLU A 151 8.94 0.84 0.87
N SER A 152 7.69 1.04 0.47
CA SER A 152 7.16 0.55 -0.80
C SER A 152 6.86 1.70 -1.76
N GLN A 153 7.12 1.47 -3.05
CA GLN A 153 6.56 2.27 -4.12
C GLN A 153 5.43 1.47 -4.76
N THR A 154 4.21 2.00 -4.73
CA THR A 154 3.02 1.30 -5.25
C THR A 154 2.42 2.07 -6.42
N ASN A 155 2.00 1.34 -7.46
CA ASN A 155 1.17 1.88 -8.53
C ASN A 155 -0.24 2.17 -7.99
N LEU A 156 -0.61 3.44 -7.94
CA LEU A 156 -1.88 3.91 -7.38
C LEU A 156 -3.14 3.41 -8.11
N LEU A 157 -3.01 2.97 -9.36
CA LEU A 157 -4.15 2.49 -10.16
C LEU A 157 -4.38 0.99 -9.96
N THR A 158 -3.32 0.21 -9.80
CA THR A 158 -3.40 -1.26 -9.68
C THR A 158 -3.17 -1.77 -8.26
N ASN A 159 -2.74 -0.90 -7.35
CA ASN A 159 -2.29 -1.25 -6.00
C ASN A 159 -1.19 -2.32 -5.98
N GLN A 160 -0.39 -2.37 -7.07
CA GLN A 160 0.72 -3.29 -7.21
C GLN A 160 2.03 -2.63 -6.81
N PHE A 161 2.89 -3.37 -6.12
CA PHE A 161 4.23 -2.91 -5.84
C PHE A 161 5.02 -2.71 -7.14
N ILE A 162 5.76 -1.62 -7.19
CA ILE A 162 6.75 -1.28 -8.22
C ILE A 162 8.14 -1.64 -7.70
N SER A 163 8.45 -1.26 -6.46
CA SER A 163 9.67 -1.64 -5.75
C SER A 163 9.44 -1.57 -4.24
N VAL A 164 10.23 -2.31 -3.46
CA VAL A 164 10.25 -2.20 -1.99
C VAL A 164 11.69 -2.14 -1.50
N THR A 165 11.99 -1.22 -0.59
CA THR A 165 13.26 -1.18 0.13
C THR A 165 13.02 -1.56 1.57
N VAL A 166 13.70 -2.62 2.03
CA VAL A 166 13.65 -3.09 3.41
C VAL A 166 14.94 -2.67 4.12
N ARG A 167 14.82 -2.10 5.32
CA ARG A 167 15.93 -1.58 6.13
C ARG A 167 15.90 -2.15 7.54
N LEU A 168 17.00 -2.74 7.99
CA LEU A 168 17.23 -3.03 9.42
C LEU A 168 17.97 -1.88 10.09
N ASN A 169 17.57 -1.51 11.32
CA ASN A 169 18.08 -0.34 12.01
C ASN A 169 19.10 -0.67 13.11
N HIS A 170 20.37 -0.34 12.88
CA HIS A 170 21.46 -0.50 13.83
C HIS A 170 21.20 0.16 15.18
N TYR A 171 20.53 1.33 15.19
CA TYR A 171 20.30 2.11 16.41
C TYR A 171 19.61 1.27 17.49
N TYR A 172 18.73 0.36 17.08
CA TYR A 172 17.99 -0.54 17.95
C TYR A 172 18.57 -1.96 17.99
N LEU A 173 18.81 -2.55 16.82
CA LEU A 173 19.11 -3.98 16.70
C LEU A 173 20.54 -4.33 17.12
N SER A 174 21.48 -3.40 16.99
CA SER A 174 22.88 -3.62 17.38
C SER A 174 23.23 -3.01 18.74
N ASN A 175 22.30 -2.28 19.35
CA ASN A 175 22.54 -1.62 20.62
C ASN A 175 22.17 -2.55 21.79
N PRO A 176 23.15 -2.97 22.62
CA PRO A 176 22.93 -3.94 23.69
C PRO A 176 21.87 -3.53 24.72
N ASN A 177 21.58 -2.23 24.85
CA ASN A 177 20.56 -1.72 25.77
C ASN A 177 19.14 -2.16 25.40
N TYR A 178 18.89 -2.49 24.14
CA TYR A 178 17.58 -3.00 23.67
C TYR A 178 17.49 -4.53 23.67
N GLY A 179 18.61 -5.24 23.89
CA GLY A 179 18.62 -6.69 24.14
C GLY A 179 18.09 -7.54 22.99
N TYR A 180 18.31 -7.15 21.74
CA TYR A 180 17.99 -8.01 20.59
C TYR A 180 18.99 -9.17 20.51
N SER A 181 18.48 -10.39 20.54
CA SER A 181 19.23 -11.57 20.13
C SER A 181 19.29 -11.65 18.60
N TYR A 182 20.21 -12.43 18.06
CA TYR A 182 20.25 -12.71 16.62
C TYR A 182 18.89 -13.25 16.10
N GLU A 183 18.25 -14.14 16.85
CA GLU A 183 16.89 -14.64 16.53
C GLU A 183 15.86 -13.52 16.43
N ARG A 184 15.88 -12.53 17.34
CA ARG A 184 14.97 -11.37 17.24
C ARG A 184 15.30 -10.48 16.04
N ILE A 185 16.57 -10.39 15.63
CA ILE A 185 16.96 -9.69 14.39
C ILE A 185 16.42 -10.43 13.17
N VAL A 186 16.49 -11.76 13.14
CA VAL A 186 15.85 -12.59 12.10
C VAL A 186 14.35 -12.34 12.06
N HIS A 187 13.66 -12.35 13.21
CA HIS A 187 12.22 -12.05 13.26
C HIS A 187 11.90 -10.62 12.80
N THR A 188 12.75 -9.62 13.08
CA THR A 188 12.60 -8.28 12.51
C THR A 188 12.72 -8.32 10.99
N ALA A 189 13.72 -9.02 10.45
CA ALA A 189 13.85 -9.17 8.99
C ALA A 189 12.65 -9.91 8.37
N GLU A 190 12.14 -10.97 9.02
CA GLU A 190 10.93 -11.68 8.58
C GLU A 190 9.69 -10.78 8.59
N HIS A 191 9.55 -9.92 9.60
CA HIS A 191 8.46 -8.94 9.71
C HIS A 191 8.48 -7.95 8.55
N GLU A 192 9.63 -7.30 8.31
CA GLU A 192 9.73 -6.32 7.23
C GLU A 192 9.60 -6.96 5.84
N LEU A 193 10.10 -8.19 5.67
CA LEU A 193 9.83 -8.97 4.46
C LEU A 193 8.36 -9.36 4.35
N GLY A 194 7.64 -9.57 5.45
CA GLY A 194 6.20 -9.76 5.48
C GLY A 194 5.45 -8.53 4.92
N HIS A 195 5.86 -7.33 5.30
CA HIS A 195 5.36 -6.10 4.67
C HIS A 195 5.71 -6.03 3.18
N ALA A 196 6.94 -6.41 2.80
CA ALA A 196 7.35 -6.46 1.40
C ALA A 196 6.59 -7.52 0.58
N ILE A 197 5.98 -8.52 1.22
CA ILE A 197 5.06 -9.49 0.61
C ILE A 197 3.64 -8.91 0.49
N GLY A 198 3.28 -7.90 1.27
CA GLY A 198 1.95 -7.31 1.27
C GLY A 198 1.13 -7.59 2.54
N LEU A 199 1.75 -8.10 3.61
CA LEU A 199 1.06 -8.32 4.88
C LEU A 199 1.01 -7.05 5.74
N ASP A 200 -0.13 -6.84 6.39
CA ASP A 200 -0.31 -5.81 7.40
C ASP A 200 -0.05 -6.33 8.81
N HIS A 201 0.09 -5.41 9.76
CA HIS A 201 0.18 -5.73 11.18
C HIS A 201 -1.05 -6.48 11.69
N THR A 202 -0.81 -7.32 12.69
CA THR A 202 -1.85 -7.96 13.49
C THR A 202 -1.54 -7.88 14.98
N ASN A 203 -2.58 -7.90 15.80
CA ASN A 203 -2.48 -7.96 17.26
C ASN A 203 -2.36 -9.40 17.79
N GLU A 204 -2.46 -10.39 16.92
CA GLU A 204 -2.33 -11.82 17.26
C GLU A 204 -0.87 -12.24 17.41
N ILE A 205 -0.63 -13.48 17.87
CA ILE A 205 0.73 -14.06 17.87
C ILE A 205 1.17 -14.29 16.43
N SER A 206 2.10 -13.49 15.96
CA SER A 206 2.44 -13.35 14.54
C SER A 206 3.83 -12.76 14.36
N VAL A 207 4.48 -13.07 13.23
CA VAL A 207 5.63 -12.28 12.78
C VAL A 207 5.26 -10.83 12.50
N MET A 208 4.02 -10.55 12.13
CA MET A 208 3.47 -9.23 11.84
C MET A 208 2.98 -8.48 13.09
N GLN A 209 3.45 -8.83 14.29
CA GLN A 209 3.21 -7.98 15.45
C GLN A 209 3.93 -6.64 15.31
N PRO A 210 3.29 -5.50 15.62
CA PRO A 210 3.85 -4.17 15.40
C PRO A 210 5.07 -3.85 16.28
N ALA A 211 5.33 -4.65 17.31
CA ALA A 211 6.40 -4.37 18.26
C ALA A 211 7.07 -5.65 18.77
N GLY A 212 8.38 -5.55 18.98
CA GLY A 212 9.15 -6.49 19.79
C GLY A 212 9.74 -7.68 19.03
N SER A 213 9.27 -8.03 17.84
CA SER A 213 9.84 -9.12 17.02
C SER A 213 10.05 -10.42 17.83
N TYR A 214 9.07 -10.73 18.69
CA TYR A 214 9.17 -11.87 19.63
C TYR A 214 8.81 -13.20 18.97
N TYR A 215 8.10 -13.17 17.85
CA TYR A 215 7.65 -14.33 17.12
C TYR A 215 8.17 -14.27 15.69
N GLY A 216 8.67 -15.39 15.18
CA GLY A 216 8.92 -15.56 13.75
C GLY A 216 7.64 -15.95 13.02
N ILE A 217 7.77 -16.36 11.75
CA ILE A 217 6.64 -16.72 10.89
C ILE A 217 5.72 -17.78 11.53
N GLN A 218 4.43 -17.46 11.64
CA GLN A 218 3.39 -18.34 12.18
C GLN A 218 2.50 -18.93 11.08
N PRO A 219 1.78 -20.04 11.34
CA PRO A 219 0.87 -20.64 10.37
C PRO A 219 -0.21 -19.70 9.83
N GLN A 220 -0.65 -18.73 10.63
CA GLN A 220 -1.62 -17.73 10.19
C GLN A 220 -1.03 -16.74 9.18
N ASP A 221 0.27 -16.42 9.30
CA ASP A 221 0.96 -15.52 8.38
C ASP A 221 1.08 -16.18 7.00
N VAL A 222 1.44 -17.47 6.99
CA VAL A 222 1.45 -18.32 5.80
C VAL A 222 0.09 -18.37 5.11
N LYS A 223 -0.98 -18.55 5.89
CA LYS A 223 -2.35 -18.56 5.37
C LYS A 223 -2.74 -17.19 4.77
N ALA A 224 -2.38 -16.09 5.43
CA ALA A 224 -2.65 -14.75 4.94
C ALA A 224 -1.96 -14.48 3.59
N VAL A 225 -0.70 -14.89 3.44
CA VAL A 225 0.02 -14.81 2.15
C VAL A 225 -0.70 -15.65 1.08
N GLN A 226 -1.08 -16.89 1.39
CA GLN A 226 -1.80 -17.74 0.45
C GLN A 226 -3.11 -17.10 -0.01
N GLU A 227 -3.89 -16.52 0.90
CA GLU A 227 -5.14 -15.82 0.58
C GLU A 227 -4.89 -14.58 -0.30
N LEU A 228 -3.83 -13.82 -0.01
CA LEU A 228 -3.43 -12.62 -0.75
C LEU A 228 -3.09 -12.93 -2.22
N TYR A 229 -2.49 -14.09 -2.48
CA TYR A 229 -2.00 -14.48 -3.81
C TYR A 229 -2.80 -15.58 -4.53
N THR A 230 -3.73 -16.25 -3.84
CA THR A 230 -4.69 -17.19 -4.47
C THR A 230 -5.92 -16.46 -5.02
N SER A 231 -6.22 -15.28 -4.49
CA SER A 231 -7.26 -14.39 -4.99
C SER A 231 -6.78 -13.71 -6.28
N SER A 232 -6.81 -14.49 -7.37
CA SER A 232 -6.74 -13.97 -8.74
C SER A 232 -8.16 -13.66 -9.21
N ASP A 233 -8.36 -12.47 -9.75
CA ASP A 233 -9.60 -12.02 -10.40
C ASP A 233 -10.16 -13.01 -11.44
#